data_AF-A0A957P862-F1
#
_entry.id   AF-A0A957P862-F1
#
_cell.length_a   1.000
_cell.length_b   1.000
_cell.length_c   1.000
_cell.angle_alpha   90.00
_cell.angle_beta   90.00
_cell.angle_gamma   90.00
#
_symmetry.space_group_name_H-M   'P 1'
#
loop_
_entity.id
_entity.type
_entity.pdbx_description
1 polymer ?
#
loop_
_entity_poly.entity_id
_entity_poly.type
_entity_poly.pdbx_seq_one_letter_code
_entity_poly.pdbx_strand_id
1 'polypeptide(L)'
;MPYSEHPLLGRARAKMKAERIINRTHRFQVEPTIAEAPSTAATDGAETITHQPPSPATSLNKRVFQLAWPVISENFLQTMLGIVDTLMVAQLGAFALAGVGTAIQIMFFVIAA
;
A
#
# COMPACT_ATOMS: atom_id res chain seq x y z
N MET A 1 -43.24 42.13 38.66
CA MET A 1 -43.60 41.19 37.58
C MET A 1 -42.35 40.97 36.73
N PRO A 2 -41.60 39.88 36.94
CA PRO A 2 -40.34 39.61 36.25
C PRO A 2 -40.59 38.97 34.88
N TYR A 3 -39.96 39.50 33.83
CA TYR A 3 -39.86 38.84 32.53
C TYR A 3 -38.73 37.82 32.57
N SER A 4 -39.06 36.56 32.27
CA SER A 4 -38.17 35.42 32.14
C SER A 4 -37.28 35.55 30.90
N GLU A 5 -35.97 35.62 31.13
CA GLU A 5 -34.94 35.69 30.09
C GLU A 5 -34.81 34.34 29.36
N HIS A 6 -34.80 34.38 28.02
CA HIS A 6 -34.68 33.21 27.14
C HIS A 6 -33.27 32.57 27.17
N PRO A 7 -33.10 31.32 27.63
CA PRO A 7 -31.78 30.66 27.75
C PRO A 7 -31.21 30.06 26.44
N LEU A 8 -31.63 30.55 25.27
CA LEU A 8 -31.38 29.88 23.98
C LEU A 8 -30.11 30.37 23.26
N LEU A 9 -29.58 31.54 23.62
CA LEU A 9 -28.44 32.18 22.93
C LEU A 9 -27.06 31.69 23.39
N GLY A 10 -26.94 31.18 24.61
CA GLY A 10 -25.66 30.69 25.16
C GLY A 10 -25.21 29.34 24.59
N ARG A 11 -26.16 28.46 24.29
CA ARG A 11 -25.88 27.09 23.80
C ARG A 11 -25.41 27.07 22.35
N ALA A 12 -25.90 27.99 21.51
CA ALA A 12 -25.52 28.07 20.10
C ALA A 12 -24.04 28.47 19.91
N ARG A 13 -23.53 29.42 20.72
CA ARG A 13 -22.12 29.83 20.67
C ARG A 13 -21.16 28.76 21.20
N ALA A 14 -21.60 27.98 22.19
CA ALA A 14 -20.81 26.88 22.73
C ALA A 14 -20.60 25.74 21.71
N LYS A 15 -21.65 25.37 20.94
CA LYS A 15 -21.52 24.36 19.88
C LYS A 15 -20.58 24.79 18.75
N MET A 16 -20.67 26.05 18.30
CA MET A 16 -19.79 26.56 17.22
C MET A 16 -18.30 26.58 17.61
N LYS A 17 -17.97 26.78 18.89
CA LYS A 17 -16.57 26.78 19.34
C LYS A 17 -16.01 25.36 19.48
N ALA A 18 -16.85 24.38 19.82
CA ALA A 18 -16.46 22.98 19.91
C ALA A 18 -16.17 22.35 18.53
N GLU A 19 -16.99 22.66 17.51
CA GLU A 19 -16.77 22.18 16.14
C GLU A 19 -15.48 22.73 15.52
N ARG A 20 -15.10 23.97 15.84
CA ARG A 20 -13.86 24.59 15.34
C ARG A 20 -12.57 23.95 15.88
N ILE A 21 -12.63 23.26 17.02
CA ILE A 21 -11.46 22.63 17.64
C ILE A 21 -11.20 21.25 17.02
N ILE A 22 -12.25 20.51 16.68
CA ILE A 22 -12.15 19.15 16.11
C ILE A 22 -11.51 19.18 14.71
N ASN A 23 -11.80 20.20 13.89
CA ASN A 23 -11.25 20.27 12.54
C ASN A 23 -9.81 20.82 12.45
N ARG A 24 -9.18 21.21 13.57
CA ARG A 24 -7.85 21.85 13.59
C ARG A 24 -6.70 20.85 13.65
N THR A 25 -6.95 19.61 14.09
CA THR A 25 -5.87 18.64 14.38
C THR A 25 -5.23 18.02 13.14
N HIS A 26 -5.86 18.09 11.96
CA HIS A 26 -5.30 17.52 10.72
C HIS A 26 -4.29 18.40 9.98
N ARG A 27 -4.03 19.64 10.44
CA ARG A 27 -3.21 20.64 9.72
C ARG A 27 -1.76 20.76 10.21
N PHE A 28 -1.35 20.00 11.23
CA PHE A 28 -0.06 20.20 11.93
C PHE A 28 1.03 19.16 11.66
N GLN A 29 0.91 18.37 10.59
CA GLN A 29 1.99 17.47 10.19
C GLN A 29 2.36 17.76 8.73
N VAL A 30 3.34 18.64 8.56
CA VAL A 30 4.52 18.54 7.68
C VAL A 30 5.20 19.91 7.67
N GLU A 31 6.34 20.03 8.35
CA GLU A 31 7.30 21.12 8.12
C GLU A 31 8.73 20.54 8.23
N PRO A 32 9.39 20.17 7.12
CA PRO A 32 10.82 19.95 7.14
C PRO A 32 11.52 21.32 7.08
N THR A 33 12.13 21.66 8.20
CA THR A 33 13.11 22.72 8.32
C THR A 33 14.21 22.55 7.26
N ILE A 34 14.34 23.51 6.35
CA ILE A 34 15.58 23.78 5.62
C ILE A 34 15.76 25.30 5.61
N ALA A 35 16.95 25.70 6.02
CA ALA A 35 17.37 27.06 6.34
C ALA A 35 17.24 28.06 5.17
N GLU A 36 16.61 29.20 5.49
CA GLU A 36 16.97 30.59 5.20
C GLU A 36 17.91 30.91 4.00
N ALA A 37 17.41 31.65 3.00
CA ALA A 37 17.92 32.97 2.59
C ALA A 37 16.99 33.65 1.55
N PRO A 38 16.89 35.00 1.53
CA PRO A 38 15.98 35.74 0.68
C PRO A 38 16.66 36.27 -0.59
N SER A 39 16.09 36.04 -1.78
CA SER A 39 16.26 36.98 -2.89
C SER A 39 15.35 36.63 -4.07
N THR A 40 14.42 37.54 -4.34
CA THR A 40 14.13 38.07 -5.68
C THR A 40 14.26 37.11 -6.87
N ALA A 41 13.12 36.66 -7.40
CA ALA A 41 12.77 36.88 -8.80
C ALA A 41 11.48 36.11 -9.07
N ALA A 42 10.51 36.81 -9.64
CA ALA A 42 9.40 36.19 -10.33
C ALA A 42 9.96 35.20 -11.37
N THR A 43 9.55 33.93 -11.31
CA THR A 43 9.62 33.03 -12.45
C THR A 43 8.43 32.10 -12.37
N ASP A 44 7.68 32.12 -13.47
CA ASP A 44 6.61 31.22 -13.84
C ASP A 44 6.80 29.79 -13.34
N GLY A 45 5.69 29.20 -12.90
CA GLY A 45 5.64 27.78 -12.61
C GLY A 45 4.61 27.43 -11.57
N ALA A 46 3.36 27.86 -11.77
CA ALA A 46 2.23 27.28 -11.07
C ALA A 46 1.99 25.86 -11.62
N GLU A 47 2.91 24.92 -11.34
CA GLU A 47 2.63 23.50 -11.44
C GLU A 47 1.67 23.14 -10.29
N THR A 48 0.41 23.46 -10.56
CA THR A 48 -0.73 22.91 -9.85
C THR A 48 -0.64 21.40 -10.00
N ILE A 49 -0.12 20.71 -8.98
CA ILE A 49 -0.26 19.26 -8.84
C ILE A 49 -1.76 19.00 -8.64
N THR A 50 -2.46 18.94 -9.77
CA THR A 50 -3.87 18.59 -9.87
C THR A 50 -3.96 17.11 -9.54
N HIS A 51 -4.32 16.79 -8.31
CA HIS A 51 -4.72 15.44 -7.94
C HIS A 51 -6.10 15.18 -8.57
N GLN A 52 -6.10 14.81 -9.86
CA GLN A 52 -7.29 14.42 -10.61
C GLN A 52 -7.86 13.12 -10.01
N PRO A 53 -9.12 13.07 -9.54
CA PRO A 53 -9.79 11.80 -9.23
C PRO A 53 -10.15 11.03 -10.52
N PRO A 54 -10.37 9.71 -10.44
CA PRO A 54 -10.03 8.75 -11.49
C PRO A 54 -11.05 8.65 -12.62
N SER A 55 -10.56 8.49 -13.84
CA SER A 55 -11.33 8.08 -15.02
C SER A 55 -10.61 6.93 -15.74
N PRO A 56 -11.33 5.99 -16.37
CA PRO A 56 -12.23 4.97 -15.83
C PRO A 56 -11.47 3.69 -15.41
N ALA A 57 -11.88 3.02 -14.32
CA ALA A 57 -11.22 1.82 -13.75
C ALA A 57 -10.93 0.68 -14.75
N THR A 58 -11.63 0.64 -15.89
CA THR A 58 -11.45 -0.35 -16.96
C THR A 58 -10.05 -0.31 -17.60
N SER A 59 -9.41 0.86 -17.72
CA SER A 59 -8.09 0.98 -18.36
C SER A 59 -6.94 0.49 -17.46
N LEU A 60 -7.05 0.73 -16.14
CA LEU A 60 -6.12 0.23 -15.14
C LEU A 60 -6.17 -1.29 -15.05
N ASN A 61 -7.36 -1.90 -15.02
CA ASN A 61 -7.51 -3.35 -14.98
C ASN A 61 -6.88 -4.03 -16.20
N LYS A 62 -7.02 -3.46 -17.41
CA LYS A 62 -6.35 -3.97 -18.62
C LYS A 62 -4.83 -3.92 -18.51
N ARG A 63 -4.28 -2.85 -17.96
CA ARG A 63 -2.82 -2.67 -17.82
C ARG A 63 -2.24 -3.55 -16.72
N VAL A 64 -2.96 -3.68 -15.61
CA VAL A 64 -2.63 -4.63 -14.54
C VAL A 64 -2.68 -6.06 -15.08
N PHE A 65 -3.71 -6.44 -15.84
CA PHE A 65 -3.81 -7.78 -16.42
C PHE A 65 -2.67 -8.07 -17.42
N GLN A 66 -2.28 -7.07 -18.22
CA GLN A 66 -1.17 -7.19 -19.18
C GLN A 66 0.20 -7.39 -18.49
N LEU A 67 0.40 -6.82 -17.29
CA LEU A 67 1.60 -7.05 -16.47
C LEU A 67 1.48 -8.29 -15.57
N ALA A 68 0.29 -8.59 -15.06
CA ALA A 68 0.07 -9.69 -14.13
C ALA A 68 0.11 -11.04 -14.84
N TRP A 69 -0.45 -11.16 -16.04
CA TRP A 69 -0.43 -12.40 -16.81
C TRP A 69 0.99 -12.98 -17.02
N PRO A 70 2.00 -12.21 -17.48
CA PRO A 70 3.35 -12.74 -17.62
C PRO A 70 3.96 -13.15 -16.28
N VAL A 71 3.78 -12.37 -15.21
CA VAL A 71 4.32 -12.71 -13.88
C VAL A 71 3.68 -13.97 -13.30
N ILE A 72 2.36 -14.15 -13.48
CA ILE A 72 1.65 -15.37 -13.08
C ILE A 72 2.19 -16.57 -13.88
N SER A 73 2.37 -16.41 -15.18
CA SER A 73 2.91 -17.47 -16.02
C SER A 73 4.35 -17.82 -15.65
N GLU A 74 5.18 -16.84 -15.32
CA GLU A 74 6.56 -17.04 -14.90
C GLU A 74 6.62 -17.81 -13.58
N ASN A 75 5.84 -17.41 -12.57
CA ASN A 75 5.79 -18.11 -11.29
C ASN A 75 5.22 -19.53 -11.42
N PHE A 76 4.24 -19.72 -12.29
CA PHE A 76 3.70 -21.03 -12.62
C PHE A 76 4.74 -21.91 -13.30
N LEU A 77 5.43 -21.40 -14.34
CA LEU A 77 6.50 -22.10 -15.05
C LEU A 77 7.65 -22.44 -14.09
N GLN A 78 8.03 -21.52 -13.21
CA GLN A 78 9.06 -21.74 -12.21
C GLN A 78 8.71 -22.90 -11.27
N THR A 79 7.46 -22.94 -10.79
CA THR A 79 6.97 -24.04 -9.94
C THR A 79 6.91 -25.36 -10.73
N MET A 80 6.44 -25.32 -11.97
CA MET A 80 6.40 -26.49 -12.87
C MET A 80 7.80 -27.03 -13.16
N LEU A 81 8.81 -26.16 -13.32
CA LEU A 81 10.20 -26.58 -13.51
C LEU A 81 10.70 -27.41 -12.32
N GLY A 82 10.42 -26.99 -11.08
CA GLY A 82 10.78 -27.78 -9.89
C GLY A 82 10.11 -29.17 -9.85
N ILE A 83 8.88 -29.27 -10.37
CA ILE A 83 8.20 -30.56 -10.54
C ILE A 83 8.89 -31.38 -11.63
N VAL A 84 9.21 -30.77 -12.78
CA VAL A 84 9.91 -31.44 -13.88
C VAL A 84 11.29 -31.94 -13.46
N ASP A 85 12.02 -31.17 -12.64
CA ASP A 85 13.32 -31.59 -12.09
C ASP A 85 13.17 -32.88 -11.27
N THR A 86 12.12 -32.96 -10.45
CA THR A 86 11.81 -34.14 -9.65
C THR A 86 11.37 -35.32 -10.53
N LEU A 87 10.61 -35.06 -11.60
CA LEU A 87 10.17 -36.09 -12.55
C LEU A 87 11.32 -36.64 -13.39
N MET A 88 12.25 -35.78 -13.83
CA MET A 88 13.47 -36.20 -14.52
C MET A 88 14.30 -37.12 -13.63
N VAL A 89 14.43 -36.80 -12.33
CA VAL A 89 15.10 -37.69 -11.37
C VAL A 89 14.30 -38.97 -11.12
N ALA A 90 12.97 -38.91 -11.07
CA ALA A 90 12.12 -40.08 -10.89
C ALA A 90 12.28 -41.11 -12.01
N GLN A 91 12.60 -40.66 -13.24
CA GLN A 91 12.85 -41.54 -14.38
C GLN A 91 14.07 -42.46 -14.17
N LEU A 92 15.03 -42.08 -13.31
CA LEU A 92 16.19 -42.93 -12.98
C LEU A 92 15.82 -44.13 -12.09
N GLY A 93 14.63 -44.11 -11.47
CA GLY A 93 14.07 -45.26 -10.74
C GLY A 93 13.56 -44.93 -9.35
N ALA A 94 12.82 -45.88 -8.75
CA ALA A 94 12.15 -45.72 -7.46
C ALA A 94 13.11 -45.38 -6.31
N PHE A 95 14.32 -45.95 -6.32
CA PHE A 95 15.36 -45.65 -5.32
C PHE A 95 15.87 -44.20 -5.41
N ALA A 96 16.00 -43.66 -6.63
CA ALA A 96 16.43 -42.27 -6.82
C ALA A 96 15.40 -41.29 -6.28
N LEU A 97 14.11 -41.52 -6.58
CA LEU A 97 13.02 -40.69 -6.06
C LEU A 97 12.88 -40.78 -4.53
N ALA A 98 13.05 -41.98 -3.95
CA ALA A 98 13.06 -42.17 -2.50
C ALA A 98 14.20 -41.37 -1.83
N GLY A 99 15.39 -41.36 -2.45
CA GLY A 99 16.53 -40.56 -1.99
C GLY A 99 16.25 -39.05 -1.98
N VAL A 100 15.57 -38.51 -3.00
CA VAL A 100 15.15 -37.09 -3.03
C VAL A 100 14.22 -36.76 -1.87
N GLY A 101 13.25 -37.62 -1.57
CA GLY A 101 12.34 -37.44 -0.43
C GLY A 101 13.06 -37.44 0.91
N THR A 102 14.02 -38.36 1.10
CA THR A 102 14.87 -38.38 2.31
C THR A 102 15.75 -37.13 2.39
N ALA A 103 16.32 -36.66 1.29
CA ALA A 103 17.14 -35.45 1.25
C ALA A 103 16.34 -34.20 1.69
N ILE A 104 15.07 -34.08 1.27
CA ILE A 104 14.18 -32.98 1.68
C ILE A 104 13.95 -33.02 3.20
N GLN A 105 13.71 -34.20 3.78
CA GLN A 105 13.56 -34.36 5.23
C GLN A 105 14.83 -33.94 5.98
N ILE A 106 16.01 -34.35 5.49
CA ILE A 106 17.30 -33.95 6.05
C ILE A 106 17.49 -32.43 5.96
N MET A 107 17.15 -31.82 4.82
CA MET A 107 17.26 -30.38 4.63
C MET A 107 16.41 -29.60 5.65
N PHE A 108 15.15 -30.01 5.85
CA PHE A 108 14.30 -29.40 6.88
C PHE A 108 14.87 -29.59 8.29
N PHE A 109 15.42 -30.77 8.59
CA PHE A 109 16.08 -31.01 9.86
C PHE A 109 17.28 -30.08 10.09
N VAL A 110 18.12 -29.88 9.07
CA VAL A 110 19.29 -28.98 9.15
C VAL A 110 18.89 -27.52 9.30
N ILE A 111 17.83 -27.07 8.62
CA ILE A 111 17.35 -25.68 8.74
C ILE A 111 16.71 -25.44 10.11
N ALA A 112 16.09 -26.46 10.71
CA ALA A 112 15.40 -26.36 11.99
C ALA A 112 16.31 -26.55 13.22
N ALA A 113 17.52 -27.09 13.04
CA ALA A 113 18.50 -27.34 14.08
C ALA A 113 19.35 -26.09 14.39
#